data_AF-A0A9W7GCB8-F1
#
_entry.id   AF-A0A9W7GCB8-F1
#
_cell.length_a   1.000
_cell.length_b   1.000
_cell.length_c   1.000
_cell.angle_alpha   90.00
_cell.angle_beta   90.00
_cell.angle_gamma   90.00
#
_symmetry.space_group_name_H-M   'P 1'
#
loop_
_entity.id
_entity.type
_entity.pdbx_description
1 polymer ?
#
loop_
_entity_poly.entity_id
_entity_poly.type
_entity_poly.pdbx_seq_one_letter_code
_entity_poly.pdbx_strand_id
1 'polypeptide(L)'
;MLRFLILHILLVSLTLLYASTNAFSVMGGKSSSYSLCTHSKPLCTRLYSKSKPPRDLVLYRDNNGWCPFCERTWTLLEQTKTPYTEKLINLRSKPQYYLKLVPTTLVPAIQFDVSVRKDKDIIKELESDMFSNVTKIMKRRNPIARMMGKRRVVIWESVQTMMAIEKFLSPQHPGKIFMADSPTKEKAEKLLSDVTKAGFTLNYPRGFGNNTSTPSTTPEERRKNFEDALTALDSFLALTGGPFMLGSAWTASDINIIPTLERLRYQLPISQDFVLYDAGRWPAIAGWFDAMDGLEGYYGRTSGDEISWLSTIPVFARMFQGPDGISKESEEKAVRAEERIKELMEELKSTDLSTLDEAYRYEAASKILNNREAIVSDIVNSAPKSQDHIARVDDIRDNREAIEEMLEVVIFKLLMSDLTGGNEEEEGRVSDIYAAIARQGAEVMAQRVCAPRDMSAPAAKALRVALLSVC
;
A
#
# COMPACT_ATOMS: atom_id res chain seq x y z
N MET A 1 -2.93 -57.05 -35.59
CA MET A 1 -3.68 -58.00 -34.74
C MET A 1 -4.26 -57.20 -33.58
N LEU A 2 -5.55 -57.03 -33.35
CA LEU A 2 -6.78 -57.45 -33.98
C LEU A 2 -7.84 -56.53 -33.31
N ARG A 3 -8.62 -55.78 -34.09
CA ARG A 3 -10.05 -55.43 -33.88
C ARG A 3 -10.45 -54.94 -32.47
N PHE A 4 -10.81 -53.67 -32.26
CA PHE A 4 -12.14 -53.13 -32.64
C PHE A 4 -13.24 -54.20 -32.76
N LEU A 5 -13.91 -54.50 -31.65
CA LEU A 5 -15.27 -55.05 -31.69
C LEU A 5 -16.02 -54.60 -30.42
N ILE A 6 -16.80 -53.53 -30.55
CA ILE A 6 -18.27 -53.55 -30.46
C ILE A 6 -18.73 -53.55 -28.98
N LEU A 7 -19.07 -52.40 -28.40
CA LEU A 7 -20.30 -51.63 -28.65
C LEU A 7 -21.55 -52.38 -28.17
N HIS A 8 -22.18 -51.83 -27.13
CA HIS A 8 -23.65 -51.80 -26.95
C HIS A 8 -24.39 -53.11 -26.72
N ILE A 9 -24.55 -53.42 -25.45
CA ILE A 9 -25.85 -53.68 -24.84
C ILE A 9 -26.05 -52.47 -23.92
N LEU A 10 -27.06 -51.61 -23.95
CA LEU A 10 -28.25 -51.33 -24.75
C LEU A 10 -28.46 -49.82 -24.46
N LEU A 11 -28.51 -48.98 -25.49
CA LEU A 11 -29.76 -48.45 -26.05
C LEU A 11 -30.62 -47.66 -25.05
N VAL A 12 -30.63 -46.33 -25.17
CA VAL A 12 -31.55 -45.56 -26.05
C VAL A 12 -32.88 -45.30 -25.35
N SER A 13 -33.11 -44.02 -25.03
CA SER A 13 -34.30 -43.22 -25.39
C SER A 13 -34.24 -41.92 -24.58
N LEU A 14 -33.78 -40.80 -25.15
CA LEU A 14 -34.58 -39.82 -25.89
C LEU A 14 -34.58 -38.49 -25.11
N THR A 15 -33.75 -37.58 -25.57
CA THR A 15 -34.08 -36.16 -25.70
C THR A 15 -35.52 -36.00 -26.17
N LEU A 16 -36.34 -35.18 -25.50
CA LEU A 16 -37.46 -34.46 -26.13
C LEU A 16 -38.00 -33.36 -25.18
N LEU A 17 -37.85 -32.13 -25.67
CA LEU A 17 -38.87 -31.07 -25.74
C LEU A 17 -39.35 -30.32 -24.48
N TYR A 18 -39.10 -29.00 -24.55
CA TYR A 18 -40.06 -27.87 -24.37
C TYR A 18 -40.73 -27.69 -23.00
N ALA A 19 -40.42 -26.63 -22.26
CA ALA A 19 -40.91 -25.25 -22.46
C ALA A 19 -42.42 -25.07 -22.18
N SER A 20 -42.72 -24.48 -21.01
CA SER A 20 -43.84 -23.56 -20.77
C SER A 20 -43.70 -23.02 -19.33
N THR A 21 -43.16 -21.82 -19.11
CA THR A 21 -43.90 -20.54 -19.03
C THR A 21 -45.08 -20.51 -18.06
N ASN A 22 -44.85 -19.74 -16.99
CA ASN A 22 -45.67 -18.67 -16.44
C ASN A 22 -46.96 -18.95 -15.65
N ALA A 23 -46.91 -18.33 -14.46
CA ALA A 23 -47.92 -17.47 -13.85
C ALA A 23 -49.08 -18.13 -13.10
N PHE A 24 -49.08 -17.94 -11.78
CA PHE A 24 -50.12 -17.11 -11.15
C PHE A 24 -49.54 -16.35 -9.95
N SER A 25 -50.07 -15.15 -9.77
CA SER A 25 -49.56 -14.03 -8.99
C SER A 25 -50.46 -13.76 -7.77
N VAL A 26 -49.95 -12.91 -6.88
CA VAL A 26 -50.63 -12.00 -5.94
C VAL A 26 -50.94 -12.52 -4.53
N MET A 27 -50.15 -12.01 -3.56
CA MET A 27 -50.51 -11.18 -2.39
C MET A 27 -49.27 -11.18 -1.48
N GLY A 28 -48.50 -10.12 -1.25
CA GLY A 28 -48.88 -8.77 -0.81
C GLY A 28 -48.32 -8.57 0.61
N GLY A 29 -47.12 -7.97 0.74
CA GLY A 29 -46.52 -7.67 2.04
C GLY A 29 -45.21 -6.89 1.90
N LYS A 30 -45.25 -5.58 2.16
CA LYS A 30 -44.08 -4.70 2.19
C LYS A 30 -43.30 -4.92 3.49
N SER A 31 -42.02 -5.29 3.38
CA SER A 31 -41.01 -4.94 4.38
C SER A 31 -39.66 -4.78 3.69
N SER A 32 -39.05 -3.62 3.89
CA SER A 32 -37.72 -3.25 3.42
C SER A 32 -36.67 -4.28 3.87
N SER A 33 -36.25 -5.16 2.95
CA SER A 33 -35.13 -6.08 3.17
C SER A 33 -33.85 -5.40 2.70
N TYR A 34 -33.00 -5.02 3.65
CA TYR A 34 -31.57 -4.85 3.41
C TYR A 34 -31.06 -6.16 2.79
N SER A 35 -30.64 -6.11 1.53
CA SER A 35 -29.98 -7.23 0.88
C SER A 35 -28.60 -7.40 1.53
N LEU A 36 -28.52 -8.32 2.50
CA LEU A 36 -27.27 -8.90 2.96
C LEU A 36 -26.57 -9.50 1.74
N CYS A 37 -25.62 -8.75 1.19
CA CYS A 37 -24.73 -9.23 0.16
C CYS A 37 -23.75 -10.20 0.84
N THR A 38 -24.15 -11.46 0.95
CA THR A 38 -23.28 -12.57 1.35
C THR A 38 -22.28 -12.83 0.22
N HIS A 39 -21.27 -11.96 0.10
CA HIS A 39 -20.06 -12.26 -0.63
C HIS A 39 -19.07 -12.85 0.37
N SER A 40 -19.17 -14.16 0.60
CA SER A 40 -18.02 -14.95 1.02
C SER A 40 -17.00 -14.89 -0.12
N LYS A 41 -16.20 -13.81 -0.18
CA LYS A 41 -15.05 -13.74 -1.06
C LYS A 41 -14.12 -14.88 -0.63
N PRO A 42 -13.77 -15.82 -1.52
CA PRO A 42 -12.81 -16.85 -1.16
C PRO A 42 -11.50 -16.14 -0.82
N LEU A 43 -11.04 -16.39 0.41
CA LEU A 43 -9.77 -15.99 1.01
C LEU A 43 -8.74 -15.61 -0.05
N CYS A 44 -8.36 -14.34 -0.10
CA CYS A 44 -7.12 -13.97 -0.78
C CYS A 44 -5.97 -14.51 0.06
N THR A 45 -5.63 -15.78 -0.18
CA THR A 45 -4.37 -16.44 0.18
C THR A 45 -3.20 -15.62 -0.38
N ARG A 46 -2.89 -14.49 0.28
CA ARG A 46 -1.71 -13.66 0.05
C ARG A 46 -0.55 -14.08 0.95
N LEU A 47 -0.81 -15.00 1.88
CA LEU A 47 0.20 -15.86 2.47
C LEU A 47 0.74 -16.78 1.35
N TYR A 48 1.67 -16.24 0.56
CA TYR A 48 2.50 -16.96 -0.41
C TYR A 48 1.76 -17.58 -1.60
N SER A 49 1.31 -16.77 -2.56
CA SER A 49 1.28 -17.31 -3.93
C SER A 49 2.74 -17.55 -4.36
N LYS A 50 3.17 -18.80 -4.26
CA LYS A 50 4.51 -19.32 -4.63
C LYS A 50 4.79 -19.22 -6.14
N SER A 51 4.10 -18.34 -6.88
CA SER A 51 4.35 -18.12 -8.29
C SER A 51 5.72 -17.47 -8.45
N LYS A 52 6.58 -18.12 -9.20
CA LYS A 52 7.92 -17.62 -9.50
C LYS A 52 7.81 -16.26 -10.21
N PRO A 53 8.56 -15.22 -9.79
CA PRO A 53 8.61 -13.95 -10.48
C PRO A 53 8.93 -14.12 -11.97
N PRO A 54 8.17 -13.48 -12.87
CA PRO A 54 8.42 -13.55 -14.31
C PRO A 54 9.80 -12.97 -14.56
N ARG A 55 10.61 -13.69 -15.34
CA ARG A 55 11.98 -13.26 -15.68
C ARG A 55 12.87 -12.95 -14.47
N ASP A 56 12.61 -13.59 -13.33
CA ASP A 56 13.30 -13.33 -12.06
C ASP A 56 13.20 -11.85 -11.63
N LEU A 57 12.02 -11.23 -11.82
CA LEU A 57 11.72 -9.85 -11.49
C LEU A 57 12.01 -9.52 -10.03
N VAL A 58 12.76 -8.44 -9.82
CA VAL A 58 13.06 -7.84 -8.52
C VAL A 58 12.62 -6.38 -8.54
N LEU A 59 11.86 -5.96 -7.51
CA LEU A 59 11.60 -4.56 -7.18
C LEU A 59 12.61 -4.09 -6.13
N TYR A 60 13.32 -3.01 -6.41
CA TYR A 60 14.08 -2.25 -5.44
C TYR A 60 13.26 -1.03 -5.02
N ARG A 61 12.91 -0.95 -3.73
CA ARG A 61 12.15 0.18 -3.16
C ARG A 61 12.75 0.64 -1.85
N ASP A 62 12.30 1.80 -1.36
CA ASP A 62 12.71 2.30 -0.06
C ASP A 62 12.28 1.37 1.07
N ASN A 63 13.06 1.31 2.16
CA ASN A 63 12.75 0.44 3.29
C ASN A 63 11.57 0.92 4.15
N ASN A 64 11.20 2.20 4.06
CA ASN A 64 10.20 2.79 4.94
C ASN A 64 8.77 2.77 4.35
N GLY A 65 8.62 2.54 3.04
CA GLY A 65 7.32 2.61 2.38
C GLY A 65 6.79 4.02 2.21
N TRP A 66 7.66 5.04 2.29
CA TRP A 66 7.26 6.45 2.19
C TRP A 66 7.47 7.04 0.80
N CYS A 67 8.31 6.42 -0.03
CA CYS A 67 8.65 6.97 -1.34
C CYS A 67 7.43 6.90 -2.29
N PRO A 68 6.87 8.04 -2.72
CA PRO A 68 5.68 8.05 -3.58
C PRO A 68 5.97 7.41 -4.94
N PHE A 69 7.20 7.51 -5.44
CA PHE A 69 7.60 6.87 -6.69
C PHE A 69 7.67 5.35 -6.56
N CYS A 70 8.10 4.82 -5.41
CA CYS A 70 8.10 3.38 -5.17
C CYS A 70 6.68 2.84 -5.09
N GLU A 71 5.80 3.57 -4.43
CA GLU A 71 4.38 3.23 -4.31
C GLU A 71 3.70 3.07 -5.67
N ARG A 72 4.03 3.91 -6.68
CA ARG A 72 3.51 3.74 -8.05
C ARG A 72 3.81 2.35 -8.62
N THR A 73 5.09 2.00 -8.70
CA THR A 73 5.54 0.71 -9.23
C THR A 73 5.01 -0.45 -8.39
N TRP A 74 4.95 -0.26 -7.08
CA TRP A 74 4.46 -1.27 -6.16
C TRP A 74 2.97 -1.54 -6.32
N THR A 75 2.14 -0.49 -6.30
CA THR A 75 0.70 -0.57 -6.54
C THR A 75 0.42 -1.23 -7.88
N LEU A 76 1.15 -0.90 -8.95
CA LEU A 76 0.99 -1.58 -10.23
C LEU A 76 1.24 -3.09 -10.14
N LEU A 77 2.33 -3.52 -9.50
CA LEU A 77 2.65 -4.94 -9.34
C LEU A 77 1.55 -5.67 -8.57
N GLU A 78 1.03 -5.06 -7.52
CA GLU A 78 -0.01 -5.64 -6.69
C GLU A 78 -1.37 -5.69 -7.41
N GLN A 79 -1.76 -4.62 -8.11
CA GLN A 79 -3.01 -4.60 -8.88
C GLN A 79 -3.00 -5.60 -10.04
N THR A 80 -1.87 -5.73 -10.72
CA THR A 80 -1.70 -6.69 -11.82
C THR A 80 -1.45 -8.12 -11.33
N LYS A 81 -1.33 -8.31 -10.01
CA LYS A 81 -0.95 -9.56 -9.36
C LYS A 81 0.33 -10.15 -9.98
N THR A 82 1.27 -9.28 -10.36
CA THR A 82 2.56 -9.65 -10.95
C THR A 82 3.50 -10.10 -9.84
N PRO A 83 3.95 -11.37 -9.79
CA PRO A 83 4.82 -11.83 -8.73
C PRO A 83 6.20 -11.17 -8.82
N TYR A 84 6.78 -10.76 -7.70
CA TYR A 84 8.08 -10.09 -7.68
C TYR A 84 8.87 -10.45 -6.42
N THR A 85 10.20 -10.33 -6.49
CA THR A 85 11.05 -10.34 -5.30
C THR A 85 11.30 -8.91 -4.84
N GLU A 86 11.09 -8.62 -3.56
CA GLU A 86 11.37 -7.29 -3.00
C GLU A 86 12.81 -7.19 -2.49
N LYS A 87 13.44 -6.03 -2.70
CA LYS A 87 14.68 -5.63 -2.06
C LYS A 87 14.56 -4.21 -1.50
N LEU A 88 14.58 -4.12 -0.18
CA LEU A 88 14.52 -2.85 0.53
C LEU A 88 15.87 -2.13 0.51
N ILE A 89 15.84 -0.85 0.17
CA ILE A 89 16.99 0.04 0.12
C ILE A 89 16.84 1.08 1.23
N ASN A 90 17.77 1.06 2.19
CA ASN A 90 17.87 2.13 3.17
C ASN A 90 18.34 3.41 2.46
N LEU A 91 17.52 4.46 2.48
CA LEU A 91 17.81 5.69 1.73
C LEU A 91 18.90 6.56 2.36
N ARG A 92 19.16 6.41 3.68
CA ARG A 92 20.22 7.11 4.40
C ARG A 92 21.58 6.40 4.25
N SER A 93 21.56 5.07 4.24
CA SER A 93 22.75 4.23 4.10
C SER A 93 22.53 3.22 2.97
N LYS A 94 22.59 3.72 1.72
CA LYS A 94 22.38 2.88 0.54
C LYS A 94 23.52 1.86 0.39
N PRO A 95 23.23 0.58 0.14
CA PRO A 95 24.27 -0.43 0.03
C PRO A 95 25.10 -0.25 -1.24
N GLN A 96 26.41 -0.51 -1.15
CA GLN A 96 27.37 -0.24 -2.24
C GLN A 96 27.05 -1.00 -3.54
N TYR A 97 26.40 -2.17 -3.46
CA TYR A 97 25.98 -2.89 -4.65
C TYR A 97 24.89 -2.12 -5.42
N TYR A 98 23.99 -1.42 -4.72
CA TYR A 98 22.88 -0.69 -5.32
C TYR A 98 23.36 0.57 -6.03
N LEU A 99 24.30 1.30 -5.39
CA LEU A 99 24.95 2.47 -5.99
C LEU A 99 25.67 2.13 -7.31
N LYS A 100 26.23 0.92 -7.43
CA LYS A 100 26.84 0.42 -8.68
C LYS A 100 25.80 -0.08 -9.70
N LEU A 101 24.62 -0.46 -9.24
CA LEU A 101 23.56 -1.04 -10.05
C LEU A 101 22.74 0.02 -10.78
N VAL A 102 22.29 1.05 -10.04
CA VAL A 102 21.39 2.11 -10.50
C VAL A 102 22.16 3.43 -10.57
N PRO A 103 22.42 4.00 -11.76
CA PRO A 103 23.25 5.20 -11.93
C PRO A 103 22.76 6.43 -11.15
N THR A 104 21.45 6.64 -11.09
CA THR A 104 20.85 7.76 -10.34
C THR A 104 20.89 7.54 -8.83
N THR A 105 21.16 6.31 -8.38
CA THR A 105 21.04 5.85 -6.98
C THR A 105 19.63 5.96 -6.40
N LEU A 106 18.64 6.41 -7.17
CA LEU A 106 17.27 6.62 -6.73
C LEU A 106 16.48 5.31 -6.73
N VAL A 107 15.33 5.33 -6.07
CA VAL A 107 14.31 4.27 -6.10
C VAL A 107 13.01 4.87 -6.67
N PRO A 108 12.12 4.07 -7.28
CA PRO A 108 12.23 2.65 -7.50
C PRO A 108 13.19 2.28 -8.62
N ALA A 109 13.64 1.04 -8.61
CA ALA A 109 14.23 0.38 -9.76
C ALA A 109 13.70 -1.05 -9.87
N ILE A 110 13.64 -1.58 -11.08
CA ILE A 110 13.35 -3.00 -11.32
C ILE A 110 14.53 -3.69 -11.99
N GLN A 111 14.62 -4.99 -11.78
CA GLN A 111 15.61 -5.84 -12.43
C GLN A 111 14.97 -7.14 -12.87
N PHE A 112 15.23 -7.55 -14.10
CA PHE A 112 14.77 -8.82 -14.65
C PHE A 112 15.77 -9.35 -15.69
N ASP A 113 15.64 -10.62 -16.08
CA ASP A 113 16.51 -11.27 -17.05
C ASP A 113 15.83 -11.39 -18.44
N VAL A 114 16.60 -11.13 -19.51
CA VAL A 114 16.19 -11.34 -20.91
C VAL A 114 17.17 -12.28 -21.61
N SER A 115 16.71 -13.02 -22.61
CA SER A 115 17.50 -13.89 -23.47
C SER A 115 17.83 -13.17 -24.78
N VAL A 116 19.10 -13.03 -25.11
CA VAL A 116 19.56 -12.41 -26.38
C VAL A 116 18.96 -13.10 -27.60
N ARG A 117 18.68 -14.41 -27.51
CA ARG A 117 18.11 -15.17 -28.62
C ARG A 117 16.59 -15.06 -28.72
N LYS A 118 15.89 -15.12 -27.58
CA LYS A 118 14.42 -15.22 -27.53
C LYS A 118 13.72 -13.87 -27.41
N ASP A 119 14.38 -12.88 -26.83
CA ASP A 119 13.78 -11.61 -26.44
C ASP A 119 14.35 -10.43 -27.24
N LYS A 120 14.63 -10.66 -28.54
CA LYS A 120 15.24 -9.64 -29.40
C LYS A 120 14.37 -8.37 -29.50
N ASP A 121 13.05 -8.55 -29.61
CA ASP A 121 12.13 -7.42 -29.73
C ASP A 121 12.03 -6.63 -28.43
N ILE A 122 12.01 -7.32 -27.28
CA ILE A 122 12.06 -6.67 -25.96
C ILE A 122 13.37 -5.90 -25.81
N ILE A 123 14.51 -6.48 -26.19
CA ILE A 123 15.81 -5.81 -26.12
C ILE A 123 15.81 -4.56 -27.01
N LYS A 124 15.30 -4.67 -28.25
CA LYS A 124 15.20 -3.54 -29.18
C LYS A 124 14.33 -2.42 -28.61
N GLU A 125 13.21 -2.75 -27.98
CA GLU A 125 12.34 -1.76 -27.36
C GLU A 125 12.99 -1.11 -26.13
N LEU A 126 13.68 -1.88 -25.28
CA LEU A 126 14.44 -1.37 -24.15
C LEU A 126 15.60 -0.44 -24.56
N GLU A 127 16.08 -0.55 -25.81
CA GLU A 127 17.10 0.31 -26.41
C GLU A 127 16.50 1.53 -27.15
N SER A 128 15.17 1.64 -27.24
CA SER A 128 14.49 2.81 -27.85
C SER A 128 14.57 4.05 -26.97
N ASP A 129 14.32 5.23 -27.56
CA ASP A 129 14.36 6.53 -26.87
C ASP A 129 13.47 6.60 -25.61
N MET A 130 12.40 5.80 -25.57
CA MET A 130 11.50 5.68 -24.42
C MET A 130 12.20 5.12 -23.15
N PHE A 131 13.20 4.24 -23.32
CA PHE A 131 13.83 3.51 -22.22
C PHE A 131 15.35 3.70 -22.13
N SER A 132 16.01 4.11 -23.21
CA SER A 132 17.47 4.09 -23.35
C SER A 132 18.21 4.89 -22.27
N ASN A 133 17.65 6.03 -21.85
CA ASN A 133 18.24 6.88 -20.80
C ASN A 133 18.05 6.35 -19.37
N VAL A 134 17.18 5.36 -19.18
CA VAL A 134 16.80 4.84 -17.86
C VAL A 134 17.02 3.33 -17.73
N THR A 135 17.68 2.71 -18.72
CA THR A 135 17.86 1.27 -18.80
C THR A 135 19.33 0.89 -18.92
N LYS A 136 19.72 -0.17 -18.22
CA LYS A 136 21.04 -0.80 -18.35
C LYS A 136 20.88 -2.28 -18.65
N ILE A 137 21.43 -2.73 -19.77
CA ILE A 137 21.48 -4.14 -20.17
C ILE A 137 22.88 -4.70 -19.92
N MET A 138 23.03 -5.55 -18.92
CA MET A 138 24.31 -6.05 -18.43
C MET A 138 24.51 -7.54 -18.77
N LYS A 139 25.76 -7.95 -18.98
CA LYS A 139 26.12 -9.38 -18.99
C LYS A 139 25.89 -9.97 -17.60
N ARG A 140 25.37 -11.20 -17.53
CA ARG A 140 25.26 -11.92 -16.25
C ARG A 140 26.67 -12.26 -15.75
N ARG A 141 26.90 -12.07 -14.43
CA ARG A 141 28.13 -12.49 -13.75
C ARG A 141 28.23 -14.01 -13.66
N ASN A 142 27.09 -14.69 -13.47
CA ASN A 142 27.02 -16.14 -13.46
C ASN A 142 27.41 -16.71 -14.85
N PRO A 143 28.41 -17.60 -14.94
CA PRO A 143 28.93 -18.08 -16.22
C PRO A 143 27.92 -18.94 -16.99
N ILE A 144 27.10 -19.73 -16.30
CA ILE A 144 26.05 -20.56 -16.91
C ILE A 144 24.99 -19.66 -17.55
N ALA A 145 24.48 -18.67 -16.81
CA ALA A 145 23.51 -17.72 -17.34
C ALA A 145 24.06 -16.95 -18.56
N ARG A 146 25.35 -16.60 -18.53
CA ARG A 146 26.04 -15.95 -19.66
C ARG A 146 26.14 -16.87 -20.87
N MET A 147 26.50 -18.14 -20.68
CA MET A 147 26.54 -19.16 -21.75
C MET A 147 25.15 -19.39 -22.36
N MET A 148 24.10 -19.38 -21.55
CA MET A 148 22.70 -19.44 -22.00
C MET A 148 22.23 -18.15 -22.70
N GLY A 149 23.08 -17.15 -22.88
CA GLY A 149 22.74 -15.89 -23.52
C GLY A 149 21.79 -15.01 -22.72
N LYS A 150 21.70 -15.20 -21.40
CA LYS A 150 20.90 -14.31 -20.53
C LYS A 150 21.63 -12.99 -20.29
N ARG A 151 20.89 -11.89 -20.34
CA ARG A 151 21.29 -10.54 -19.92
C ARG A 151 20.42 -10.10 -18.76
N ARG A 152 20.97 -9.21 -17.94
CA ARG A 152 20.28 -8.58 -16.85
C ARG A 152 19.87 -7.18 -17.26
N VAL A 153 18.59 -6.89 -17.22
CA VAL A 153 18.05 -5.55 -17.41
C VAL A 153 17.87 -4.93 -16.04
N VAL A 154 18.24 -3.66 -15.91
CA VAL A 154 17.89 -2.80 -14.78
C VAL A 154 17.25 -1.55 -15.36
N ILE A 155 16.08 -1.18 -14.86
CA ILE A 155 15.36 0.04 -15.24
C ILE A 155 15.12 0.85 -13.97
N TRP A 156 15.36 2.15 -14.01
CA TRP A 156 15.05 3.09 -12.94
C TRP A 156 14.06 4.14 -13.48
N GLU A 157 13.42 4.92 -12.60
CA GLU A 157 12.25 5.78 -12.87
C GLU A 157 10.89 5.07 -12.78
N SER A 158 10.00 5.62 -11.95
CA SER A 158 8.71 4.99 -11.65
C SER A 158 7.84 4.75 -12.89
N VAL A 159 7.71 5.74 -13.78
CA VAL A 159 6.86 5.62 -14.97
C VAL A 159 7.40 4.55 -15.93
N GLN A 160 8.69 4.57 -16.25
CA GLN A 160 9.29 3.59 -17.16
C GLN A 160 9.36 2.19 -16.55
N THR A 161 9.61 2.07 -15.25
CA THR A 161 9.51 0.76 -14.57
C THR A 161 8.10 0.18 -14.68
N MET A 162 7.07 1.00 -14.49
CA MET A 162 5.67 0.60 -14.67
C MET A 162 5.35 0.19 -16.11
N MET A 163 5.78 0.97 -17.11
CA MET A 163 5.59 0.63 -18.52
C MET A 163 6.27 -0.70 -18.88
N ALA A 164 7.50 -0.92 -18.40
CA ALA A 164 8.22 -2.17 -18.65
C ALA A 164 7.53 -3.37 -17.97
N ILE A 165 6.95 -3.17 -16.78
CA ILE A 165 6.15 -4.20 -16.11
C ILE A 165 4.94 -4.56 -16.96
N GLU A 166 4.11 -3.59 -17.34
CA GLU A 166 2.92 -3.86 -18.15
C GLU A 166 3.28 -4.57 -19.46
N LYS A 167 4.29 -4.07 -20.19
CA LYS A 167 4.63 -4.58 -21.52
C LYS A 167 5.28 -5.95 -21.52
N PHE A 168 6.15 -6.24 -20.54
CA PHE A 168 7.08 -7.38 -20.65
C PHE A 168 6.97 -8.41 -19.53
N LEU A 169 6.35 -8.06 -18.41
CA LEU A 169 6.45 -8.83 -17.17
C LEU A 169 5.09 -9.23 -16.60
N SER A 170 4.09 -8.35 -16.72
CA SER A 170 2.77 -8.58 -16.18
C SER A 170 2.08 -9.73 -16.92
N PRO A 171 1.54 -10.73 -16.20
CA PRO A 171 0.72 -11.77 -16.81
C PRO A 171 -0.67 -11.26 -17.20
N GLN A 172 -1.06 -10.06 -16.74
CA GLN A 172 -2.39 -9.49 -16.93
C GLN A 172 -2.31 -8.12 -17.63
N HIS A 173 -3.36 -7.79 -18.39
CA HIS A 173 -3.62 -6.44 -18.93
C HIS A 173 -2.54 -5.80 -19.84
N PRO A 174 -1.87 -6.52 -20.77
CA PRO A 174 -0.93 -5.85 -21.69
C PRO A 174 -1.66 -4.78 -22.51
N GLY A 175 -1.20 -3.53 -22.42
CA GLY A 175 -1.68 -2.39 -23.21
C GLY A 175 -3.02 -1.78 -22.78
N LYS A 176 -3.44 -1.99 -21.53
CA LYS A 176 -4.70 -1.42 -20.99
C LYS A 176 -4.49 -0.44 -19.83
N ILE A 177 -3.30 -0.41 -19.25
CA ILE A 177 -2.95 0.45 -18.10
C ILE A 177 -2.34 1.75 -18.60
N PHE A 178 -1.38 1.67 -19.53
CA PHE A 178 -0.87 2.82 -20.25
C PHE A 178 -1.68 3.02 -21.52
N MET A 179 -2.70 3.87 -21.43
CA MET A 179 -3.59 4.17 -22.54
C MET A 179 -2.85 4.87 -23.70
N ALA A 180 -3.34 4.65 -24.92
CA ALA A 180 -2.90 5.37 -26.10
C ALA A 180 -3.10 6.88 -25.95
N ASP A 181 -2.27 7.65 -26.64
CA ASP A 181 -2.33 9.11 -26.59
C ASP A 181 -3.66 9.61 -27.15
N SER A 182 -4.27 10.53 -26.42
CA SER A 182 -5.54 11.16 -26.77
C SER A 182 -5.64 12.52 -26.09
N PRO A 183 -6.43 13.45 -26.63
CA PRO A 183 -6.66 14.75 -25.99
C PRO A 183 -7.18 14.63 -24.55
N THR A 184 -7.99 13.60 -24.28
CA THR A 184 -8.52 13.33 -22.92
C THR A 184 -7.39 12.92 -21.96
N LYS A 185 -6.49 12.04 -22.39
CA LYS A 185 -5.33 11.61 -21.60
C LYS A 185 -4.38 12.78 -21.32
N GLU A 186 -4.03 13.56 -22.34
CA GLU A 186 -3.17 14.74 -22.19
C GLU A 186 -3.78 15.76 -21.22
N LYS A 187 -5.09 15.99 -21.31
CA LYS A 187 -5.82 16.86 -20.38
C LYS A 187 -5.78 16.31 -18.95
N ALA A 188 -5.99 15.01 -18.76
CA ALA A 188 -5.89 14.37 -17.45
C ALA A 188 -4.49 14.58 -16.85
N GLU A 189 -3.44 14.23 -17.59
CA GLU A 189 -2.05 14.36 -17.13
C GLU A 189 -1.69 15.79 -16.73
N LYS A 190 -2.17 16.78 -17.49
CA LYS A 190 -2.00 18.19 -17.12
C LYS A 190 -2.70 18.52 -15.80
N LEU A 191 -3.96 18.12 -15.63
CA LEU A 191 -4.72 18.38 -14.39
C LEU A 191 -4.08 17.69 -13.18
N LEU A 192 -3.61 16.45 -13.33
CA LEU A 192 -2.89 15.73 -12.28
C LEU A 192 -1.58 16.41 -11.89
N SER A 193 -0.85 16.95 -12.88
CA SER A 193 0.34 17.77 -12.64
C SER A 193 0.01 19.07 -11.89
N ASP A 194 -1.05 19.77 -12.29
CA ASP A 194 -1.50 21.01 -11.65
C ASP A 194 -1.90 20.77 -10.19
N VAL A 195 -2.71 19.73 -9.92
CA VAL A 195 -3.11 19.30 -8.57
C VAL A 195 -1.89 18.90 -7.73
N THR A 196 -0.97 18.13 -8.30
CA THR A 196 0.25 17.72 -7.59
C THR A 196 1.08 18.94 -7.19
N LYS A 197 1.31 19.88 -8.12
CA LYS A 197 2.08 21.08 -7.87
C LYS A 197 1.42 21.99 -6.84
N ALA A 198 0.12 22.24 -6.99
CA ALA A 198 -0.62 23.11 -6.09
C ALA A 198 -0.73 22.53 -4.67
N GLY A 199 -1.06 21.24 -4.54
CA GLY A 199 -1.14 20.55 -3.25
C GLY A 199 0.21 20.45 -2.55
N PHE A 200 1.27 20.17 -3.31
CA PHE A 200 2.63 20.20 -2.78
C PHE A 200 3.01 21.59 -2.27
N THR A 201 2.73 22.63 -3.05
CA THR A 201 3.03 24.02 -2.67
C THR A 201 2.24 24.44 -1.42
N LEU A 202 0.97 24.03 -1.30
CA LEU A 202 0.16 24.30 -0.13
C LEU A 202 0.71 23.61 1.14
N ASN A 203 1.04 22.32 1.06
CA ASN A 203 1.51 21.55 2.22
C ASN A 203 2.95 21.91 2.62
N TYR A 204 3.80 22.16 1.61
CA TYR A 204 5.23 22.45 1.76
C TYR A 204 5.60 23.75 1.02
N PRO A 205 5.19 24.92 1.54
CA PRO A 205 5.37 26.20 0.84
C PRO A 205 6.83 26.62 0.64
N ARG A 206 7.75 26.03 1.40
CA ARG A 206 9.21 26.20 1.27
C ARG A 206 9.88 25.01 0.55
N GLY A 207 9.09 24.09 0.00
CA GLY A 207 9.57 22.80 -0.53
C GLY A 207 9.97 21.82 0.56
N PHE A 208 10.61 20.71 0.16
CA PHE A 208 11.23 19.77 1.10
C PHE A 208 12.63 20.27 1.48
N GLY A 209 12.96 20.25 2.78
CA GLY A 209 14.25 20.72 3.29
C GLY A 209 14.23 22.16 3.82
N ASN A 210 15.34 22.60 4.39
CA ASN A 210 15.51 23.94 4.97
C ASN A 210 15.72 25.01 3.92
N ASN A 211 14.75 25.18 3.03
CA ASN A 211 14.74 26.38 2.22
C ASN A 211 14.25 27.54 3.09
N THR A 212 15.16 28.41 3.47
CA THR A 212 14.85 29.63 4.23
C THR A 212 14.19 30.70 3.37
N SER A 213 14.18 30.53 2.03
CA SER A 213 13.52 31.44 1.11
C SER A 213 12.06 31.63 1.48
N THR A 214 11.61 32.89 1.47
CA THR A 214 10.19 33.21 1.59
C THR A 214 9.44 32.60 0.41
N PRO A 215 8.32 31.90 0.64
CA PRO A 215 7.47 31.40 -0.44
C PRO A 215 7.07 32.55 -1.38
N SER A 216 7.07 32.30 -2.69
CA SER A 216 6.70 33.30 -3.70
C SER A 216 5.19 33.59 -3.77
N THR A 217 4.40 32.99 -2.89
CA THR A 217 2.93 33.07 -2.84
C THR A 217 2.49 33.31 -1.39
N THR A 218 1.33 33.90 -1.17
CA THR A 218 0.73 33.98 0.17
C THR A 218 0.05 32.66 0.54
N PRO A 219 -0.24 32.41 1.85
CA PRO A 219 -1.05 31.25 2.25
C PRO A 219 -2.41 31.17 1.55
N GLU A 220 -3.10 32.30 1.40
CA GLU A 220 -4.42 32.39 0.76
C GLU A 220 -4.33 32.06 -0.73
N GLU A 221 -3.31 32.58 -1.43
CA GLU A 221 -3.07 32.26 -2.83
C GLU A 221 -2.80 30.76 -3.03
N ARG A 222 -1.99 30.14 -2.16
CA ARG A 222 -1.72 28.69 -2.24
C ARG A 222 -2.98 27.86 -2.04
N ARG A 223 -3.79 28.21 -1.04
CA ARG A 223 -5.07 27.54 -0.78
C ARG A 223 -5.98 27.66 -2.00
N LYS A 224 -6.16 28.89 -2.50
CA LYS A 224 -6.99 29.13 -3.70
C LYS A 224 -6.49 28.36 -4.91
N ASN A 225 -5.18 28.37 -5.19
CA ASN A 225 -4.59 27.64 -6.32
C ASN A 225 -4.87 26.13 -6.24
N PHE A 226 -4.85 25.56 -5.04
CA PHE A 226 -5.16 24.15 -4.86
C PHE A 226 -6.66 23.87 -5.02
N GLU A 227 -7.53 24.71 -4.46
CA GLU A 227 -8.98 24.60 -4.64
C GLU A 227 -9.40 24.72 -6.11
N ASP A 228 -8.81 25.65 -6.85
CA ASP A 228 -9.05 25.82 -8.29
C ASP A 228 -8.60 24.56 -9.06
N ALA A 229 -7.42 24.00 -8.73
CA ALA A 229 -6.91 22.78 -9.36
C ALA A 229 -7.79 21.56 -9.07
N LEU A 230 -8.25 21.40 -7.82
CA LEU A 230 -9.18 20.32 -7.43
C LEU A 230 -10.53 20.48 -8.13
N THR A 231 -11.06 21.69 -8.21
CA THR A 231 -12.34 21.95 -8.89
C THR A 231 -12.25 21.62 -10.38
N ALA A 232 -11.12 21.94 -11.02
CA ALA A 232 -10.87 21.56 -12.42
C ALA A 232 -10.75 20.04 -12.61
N LEU A 233 -10.07 19.34 -11.68
CA LEU A 233 -9.94 17.89 -11.70
C LEU A 233 -11.29 17.19 -11.46
N ASP A 234 -12.06 17.66 -10.48
CA ASP A 234 -13.38 17.13 -10.13
C ASP A 234 -14.34 17.26 -11.31
N SER A 235 -14.39 18.45 -11.93
CA SER A 235 -15.17 18.69 -13.14
C SER A 235 -14.76 17.78 -14.29
N PHE A 236 -13.46 17.49 -14.42
CA PHE A 236 -12.96 16.56 -15.43
C PHE A 236 -13.39 15.12 -15.13
N LEU A 237 -13.23 14.63 -13.91
CA LEU A 237 -13.66 13.30 -13.49
C LEU A 237 -15.15 13.08 -13.73
N ALA A 238 -15.99 14.06 -13.39
CA ALA A 238 -17.43 14.01 -13.63
C ALA A 238 -17.81 13.81 -15.11
N LEU A 239 -16.95 14.25 -16.05
CA LEU A 239 -17.18 14.15 -17.50
C LEU A 239 -16.61 12.88 -18.14
N THR A 240 -15.63 12.23 -17.52
CA THR A 240 -14.91 11.08 -18.10
C THR A 240 -15.67 9.75 -17.97
N GLY A 241 -16.82 9.73 -17.29
CA GLY A 241 -17.64 8.55 -17.10
C GLY A 241 -17.33 7.74 -15.85
N GLY A 242 -16.26 8.09 -15.12
CA GLY A 242 -15.92 7.68 -13.74
C GLY A 242 -15.85 6.16 -13.45
N PRO A 243 -15.39 5.76 -12.25
CA PRO A 243 -14.88 6.62 -11.17
C PRO A 243 -13.38 6.93 -11.29
N PHE A 244 -12.66 6.35 -12.26
CA PHE A 244 -11.22 6.55 -12.43
C PHE A 244 -10.91 7.66 -13.44
N MET A 245 -9.66 8.12 -13.46
CA MET A 245 -9.22 9.31 -14.20
C MET A 245 -9.55 9.28 -15.70
N LEU A 246 -9.58 8.10 -16.30
CA LEU A 246 -9.83 7.92 -17.73
C LEU A 246 -11.02 6.98 -18.00
N GLY A 247 -11.97 6.90 -17.06
CA GLY A 247 -13.23 6.19 -17.21
C GLY A 247 -13.49 5.15 -16.10
N SER A 248 -14.09 4.03 -16.46
CA SER A 248 -14.56 3.01 -15.50
C SER A 248 -13.49 2.06 -14.97
N ALA A 249 -12.31 2.04 -15.59
CA ALA A 249 -11.19 1.22 -15.17
C ALA A 249 -10.01 2.09 -14.75
N TRP A 250 -9.30 1.66 -13.71
CA TRP A 250 -8.07 2.31 -13.28
C TRP A 250 -6.98 2.19 -14.36
N THR A 251 -6.11 3.19 -14.40
CA THR A 251 -5.02 3.32 -15.38
C THR A 251 -3.73 3.78 -14.71
N ALA A 252 -2.66 3.96 -15.50
CA ALA A 252 -1.43 4.57 -15.01
C ALA A 252 -1.66 5.98 -14.43
N SER A 253 -2.66 6.73 -14.89
CA SER A 253 -2.98 8.06 -14.37
C SER A 253 -3.42 8.02 -12.91
N ASP A 254 -4.25 7.05 -12.54
CA ASP A 254 -4.71 6.83 -11.15
C ASP A 254 -3.55 6.42 -10.24
N ILE A 255 -2.72 5.47 -10.68
CA ILE A 255 -1.54 5.01 -9.94
C ILE A 255 -0.50 6.14 -9.78
N ASN A 256 -0.36 7.02 -10.78
CA ASN A 256 0.60 8.12 -10.74
C ASN A 256 0.28 9.17 -9.68
N ILE A 257 -1.00 9.47 -9.48
CA ILE A 257 -1.46 10.55 -8.61
C ILE A 257 -1.78 10.08 -7.19
N ILE A 258 -2.19 8.83 -6.99
CA ILE A 258 -2.59 8.33 -5.67
C ILE A 258 -1.57 8.59 -4.55
N PRO A 259 -0.24 8.46 -4.75
CA PRO A 259 0.70 8.74 -3.67
C PRO A 259 0.62 10.19 -3.18
N THR A 260 0.36 11.13 -4.09
CA THR A 260 0.20 12.54 -3.73
C THR A 260 -1.09 12.76 -2.95
N LEU A 261 -2.22 12.34 -3.51
CA LEU A 261 -3.54 12.63 -2.94
C LEU A 261 -3.78 11.90 -1.62
N GLU A 262 -3.29 10.66 -1.48
CA GLU A 262 -3.33 9.90 -0.23
C GLU A 262 -2.64 10.66 0.91
N ARG A 263 -1.41 11.13 0.70
CA ARG A 263 -0.65 11.86 1.73
C ARG A 263 -1.34 13.17 2.10
N LEU A 264 -1.81 13.91 1.10
CA LEU A 264 -2.49 15.18 1.31
C LEU A 264 -3.83 15.00 2.05
N ARG A 265 -4.56 13.90 1.82
CA ARG A 265 -5.81 13.58 2.53
C ARG A 265 -5.63 13.57 4.05
N TYR A 266 -4.51 13.04 4.53
CA TYR A 266 -4.24 12.92 5.97
C TYR A 266 -3.43 14.09 6.54
N GLN A 267 -2.51 14.67 5.76
CA GLN A 267 -1.62 15.71 6.28
C GLN A 267 -2.25 17.11 6.27
N LEU A 268 -3.04 17.45 5.25
CA LEU A 268 -3.61 18.80 5.10
C LEU A 268 -4.59 19.20 6.21
N PRO A 269 -5.41 18.31 6.80
CA PRO A 269 -6.21 18.66 7.96
C PRO A 269 -5.37 19.20 9.12
N ILE A 270 -4.20 18.60 9.36
CA ILE A 270 -3.28 18.99 10.44
C ILE A 270 -2.42 20.20 10.07
N SER A 271 -1.92 20.23 8.83
CA SER A 271 -0.91 21.20 8.42
C SER A 271 -1.53 22.52 7.97
N GLN A 272 -2.75 22.51 7.43
CA GLN A 272 -3.38 23.66 6.77
C GLN A 272 -4.86 23.84 7.09
N ASP A 273 -5.48 23.00 7.94
CA ASP A 273 -6.94 22.97 8.17
C ASP A 273 -7.73 22.84 6.85
N PHE A 274 -7.33 21.85 6.03
CA PHE A 274 -7.89 21.64 4.71
C PHE A 274 -8.26 20.15 4.52
N VAL A 275 -9.52 19.89 4.21
CA VAL A 275 -10.04 18.55 3.97
C VAL A 275 -10.16 18.30 2.47
N LEU A 276 -9.46 17.28 1.98
CA LEU A 276 -9.45 16.90 0.56
C LEU A 276 -10.59 15.95 0.18
N TYR A 277 -10.92 15.01 1.07
CA TYR A 277 -12.05 14.10 0.91
C TYR A 277 -13.33 14.82 1.37
N ASP A 278 -13.93 15.59 0.46
CA ASP A 278 -15.13 16.40 0.72
C ASP A 278 -16.14 16.18 -0.41
N ALA A 279 -17.11 15.29 -0.17
CA ALA A 279 -18.15 14.96 -1.15
C ALA A 279 -19.13 16.12 -1.44
N GLY A 280 -19.16 17.15 -0.58
CA GLY A 280 -19.97 18.35 -0.81
C GLY A 280 -19.29 19.32 -1.80
N ARG A 281 -17.97 19.42 -1.76
CA ARG A 281 -17.19 20.32 -2.63
C ARG A 281 -16.69 19.66 -3.91
N TRP A 282 -16.20 18.42 -3.82
CA TRP A 282 -15.60 17.67 -4.93
C TRP A 282 -16.11 16.21 -4.94
N PRO A 283 -17.39 15.99 -5.32
CA PRO A 283 -18.01 14.67 -5.26
C PRO A 283 -17.35 13.63 -6.18
N ALA A 284 -16.81 14.03 -7.34
CA ALA A 284 -16.15 13.09 -8.25
C ALA A 284 -14.77 12.67 -7.72
N ILE A 285 -14.05 13.58 -7.05
CA ILE A 285 -12.81 13.24 -6.35
C ILE A 285 -13.09 12.32 -5.16
N ALA A 286 -14.15 12.57 -4.38
CA ALA A 286 -14.57 11.68 -3.30
C ALA A 286 -14.88 10.26 -3.83
N GLY A 287 -15.66 10.17 -4.91
CA GLY A 287 -15.94 8.88 -5.58
C GLY A 287 -14.70 8.21 -6.15
N TRP A 288 -13.69 8.97 -6.59
CA TRP A 288 -12.40 8.43 -7.01
C TRP A 288 -11.62 7.84 -5.82
N PHE A 289 -11.61 8.50 -4.66
CA PHE A 289 -11.02 7.92 -3.44
C PHE A 289 -11.70 6.62 -3.04
N ASP A 290 -13.04 6.58 -3.04
CA ASP A 290 -13.79 5.37 -2.71
C ASP A 290 -13.45 4.23 -3.69
N ALA A 291 -13.32 4.55 -4.98
CA ALA A 291 -12.94 3.59 -6.00
C ALA A 291 -11.50 3.08 -5.82
N MET A 292 -10.56 3.95 -5.47
CA MET A 292 -9.17 3.59 -5.15
C MET A 292 -9.08 2.72 -3.89
N ASP A 293 -9.78 3.10 -2.81
CA ASP A 293 -9.85 2.34 -1.56
C ASP A 293 -10.53 0.96 -1.78
N GLY A 294 -11.34 0.82 -2.82
CA GLY A 294 -11.90 -0.46 -3.28
C GLY A 294 -10.92 -1.38 -4.04
N LEU A 295 -9.75 -0.89 -4.46
CA LEU A 295 -8.77 -1.69 -5.20
C LEU A 295 -7.90 -2.53 -4.23
N GLU A 296 -8.10 -3.85 -4.25
CA GLU A 296 -7.41 -4.82 -3.39
C GLU A 296 -5.88 -4.67 -3.35
N GLY A 297 -5.25 -4.47 -4.51
CA GLY A 297 -3.79 -4.32 -4.59
C GLY A 297 -3.24 -3.06 -3.92
N TYR A 298 -4.08 -2.04 -3.70
CA TYR A 298 -3.73 -0.75 -3.13
C TYR A 298 -4.08 -0.74 -1.65
N TYR A 299 -5.37 -0.74 -1.33
CA TYR A 299 -5.85 -0.71 0.06
C TYR A 299 -5.33 -1.89 0.88
N GLY A 300 -5.33 -3.07 0.27
CA GLY A 300 -4.88 -4.31 0.92
C GLY A 300 -3.37 -4.47 0.96
N ARG A 301 -2.54 -3.49 0.54
CA ARG A 301 -1.07 -3.66 0.56
C ARG A 301 -0.22 -2.41 0.57
N THR A 302 -0.47 -1.48 -0.35
CA THR A 302 0.47 -0.41 -0.67
C THR A 302 0.02 0.95 -0.15
N SER A 303 -1.25 1.09 0.24
CA SER A 303 -1.73 2.29 0.90
C SER A 303 -1.20 2.38 2.33
N GLY A 304 -0.94 3.61 2.79
CA GLY A 304 -0.75 3.90 4.21
C GLY A 304 -2.08 4.21 4.90
N ASP A 305 -2.03 4.30 6.23
CA ASP A 305 -3.14 4.75 7.07
C ASP A 305 -2.89 6.14 7.65
N GLU A 306 -3.93 6.76 8.21
CA GLU A 306 -3.86 8.10 8.80
C GLU A 306 -2.75 8.19 9.86
N ILE A 307 -2.68 7.23 10.80
CA ILE A 307 -1.67 7.19 11.87
C ILE A 307 -0.25 7.19 11.28
N SER A 308 0.00 6.36 10.27
CA SER A 308 1.31 6.22 9.64
C SER A 308 1.71 7.48 8.90
N TRP A 309 0.77 8.11 8.17
CA TRP A 309 1.05 9.34 7.45
C TRP A 309 1.21 10.55 8.35
N LEU A 310 0.43 10.65 9.44
CA LEU A 310 0.62 11.69 10.45
C LEU A 310 1.96 11.53 11.16
N SER A 311 2.40 10.30 11.42
CA SER A 311 3.69 10.00 12.04
C SER A 311 4.88 10.48 11.19
N THR A 312 4.70 10.67 9.87
CA THR A 312 5.75 11.23 9.02
C THR A 312 6.01 12.72 9.27
N ILE A 313 5.04 13.49 9.78
CA ILE A 313 5.17 14.93 10.02
C ILE A 313 6.31 15.23 11.02
N PRO A 314 6.30 14.72 12.27
CA PRO A 314 7.38 14.95 13.21
C PRO A 314 8.71 14.32 12.75
N VAL A 315 8.66 13.19 12.04
CA VAL A 315 9.86 12.54 11.50
C VAL A 315 10.53 13.39 10.43
N PHE A 316 9.77 13.98 9.52
CA PHE A 316 10.28 14.85 8.47
C PHE A 316 10.75 16.18 9.04
N ALA A 317 10.06 16.75 10.03
CA ALA A 317 10.53 17.93 10.75
C ALA A 317 11.94 17.72 11.31
N ARG A 318 12.20 16.59 11.96
CA ARG A 318 13.54 16.21 12.47
C ARG A 318 14.55 15.90 11.36
N MET A 319 14.14 15.13 10.36
CA MET A 319 15.04 14.68 9.28
C MET A 319 15.51 15.84 8.41
N PHE A 320 14.68 16.87 8.26
CA PHE A 320 14.93 18.01 7.41
C PHE A 320 15.13 19.30 8.21
N GLN A 321 15.47 19.22 9.50
CA GLN A 321 15.70 20.38 10.37
C GLN A 321 16.90 21.23 9.95
N GLY A 322 16.83 22.53 10.23
CA GLY A 322 17.82 23.55 9.87
C GLY A 322 19.12 23.47 10.65
N PRO A 323 20.13 24.27 10.28
CA PRO A 323 21.26 24.52 11.17
C PRO A 323 20.79 25.04 12.54
N ASP A 324 19.69 25.80 12.56
CA ASP A 324 19.06 26.35 13.77
C ASP A 324 18.03 25.39 14.40
N GLY A 325 17.96 24.14 13.92
CA GLY A 325 16.98 23.14 14.38
C GLY A 325 15.64 23.19 13.66
N ILE A 326 14.62 22.63 14.30
CA ILE A 326 13.26 22.55 13.76
C ILE A 326 12.62 23.94 13.80
N SER A 327 11.97 24.37 12.71
CA SER A 327 11.24 25.65 12.72
C SER A 327 10.01 25.59 13.62
N LYS A 328 9.65 26.71 14.26
CA LYS A 328 8.45 26.83 15.10
C LYS A 328 7.19 26.30 14.41
N GLU A 329 7.00 26.64 13.12
CA GLU A 329 5.86 26.14 12.33
C GLU A 329 5.87 24.61 12.19
N SER A 330 7.04 24.00 12.00
CA SER A 330 7.17 22.54 11.88
C SER A 330 6.96 21.84 13.22
N GLU A 331 7.41 22.46 14.31
CA GLU A 331 7.20 21.99 15.68
C GLU A 331 5.72 22.01 16.05
N GLU A 332 5.01 23.11 15.77
CA GLU A 332 3.56 23.21 16.00
C GLU A 332 2.77 22.18 15.17
N LYS A 333 3.17 21.94 13.91
CA LYS A 333 2.57 20.88 13.08
C LYS A 333 2.85 19.48 13.63
N ALA A 334 4.05 19.24 14.15
CA ALA A 334 4.44 17.98 14.77
C ALA A 334 3.58 17.70 16.02
N VAL A 335 3.41 18.69 16.89
CA VAL A 335 2.56 18.58 18.09
C VAL A 335 1.12 18.23 17.72
N ARG A 336 0.50 18.96 16.77
CA ARG A 336 -0.87 18.67 16.33
C ARG A 336 -1.01 17.27 15.72
N ALA A 337 -0.01 16.81 14.98
CA ALA A 337 0.00 15.46 14.42
C ALA A 337 0.05 14.39 15.52
N GLU A 338 0.90 14.59 16.52
CA GLU A 338 1.03 13.68 17.67
C GLU A 338 -0.23 13.65 18.54
N GLU A 339 -0.90 14.79 18.73
CA GLU A 339 -2.21 14.88 19.38
C GLU A 339 -3.28 14.10 18.62
N ARG A 340 -3.40 14.32 17.30
CA ARG A 340 -4.37 13.57 16.48
C ARG A 340 -4.09 12.06 16.49
N ILE A 341 -2.82 11.64 16.48
CA ILE A 341 -2.48 10.22 16.61
C ILE A 341 -2.99 9.65 17.94
N LYS A 342 -2.86 10.38 19.05
CA LYS A 342 -3.38 9.94 20.36
C LYS A 342 -4.90 9.79 20.34
N GLU A 343 -5.62 10.74 19.73
CA GLU A 343 -7.07 10.65 19.55
C GLU A 343 -7.46 9.40 18.74
N LEU A 344 -6.80 9.17 17.61
CA LEU A 344 -7.03 7.99 16.77
C LEU A 344 -6.79 6.69 17.54
N MET A 345 -5.75 6.62 18.37
CA MET A 345 -5.49 5.45 19.21
C MET A 345 -6.59 5.26 20.26
N GLU A 346 -7.13 6.34 20.84
CA GLU A 346 -8.25 6.26 21.77
C GLU A 346 -9.53 5.79 21.08
N GLU A 347 -9.83 6.31 19.89
CA GLU A 347 -10.96 5.86 19.06
C GLU A 347 -10.88 4.33 18.79
N LEU A 348 -9.68 3.82 18.50
CA LEU A 348 -9.45 2.39 18.22
C LEU A 348 -9.72 1.47 19.42
N LYS A 349 -9.60 1.94 20.67
CA LYS A 349 -9.89 1.11 21.87
C LYS A 349 -11.34 0.62 21.91
N SER A 350 -12.25 1.39 21.31
CA SER A 350 -13.68 1.04 21.23
C SER A 350 -14.03 0.10 20.08
N THR A 351 -13.07 -0.20 19.21
CA THR A 351 -13.29 -1.05 18.03
C THR A 351 -13.33 -2.52 18.43
N ASP A 352 -14.41 -3.21 18.07
CA ASP A 352 -14.50 -4.67 18.21
C ASP A 352 -13.65 -5.35 17.13
N LEU A 353 -12.64 -6.10 17.57
CA LEU A 353 -11.69 -6.80 16.71
C LEU A 353 -12.38 -7.84 15.80
N SER A 354 -13.47 -8.46 16.25
CA SER A 354 -14.22 -9.48 15.49
C SER A 354 -14.93 -8.90 14.26
N THR A 355 -15.17 -7.58 14.25
CA THR A 355 -15.76 -6.88 13.10
C THR A 355 -14.77 -6.63 11.98
N LEU A 356 -13.47 -6.84 12.22
CA LEU A 356 -12.42 -6.63 11.24
C LEU A 356 -12.17 -7.90 10.43
N ASP A 357 -11.94 -7.72 9.13
CA ASP A 357 -11.73 -8.81 8.17
C ASP A 357 -10.61 -9.76 8.65
N GLU A 358 -10.97 -11.05 8.73
CA GLU A 358 -10.15 -12.16 9.18
C GLU A 358 -8.81 -12.22 8.45
N ALA A 359 -8.79 -11.97 7.14
CA ALA A 359 -7.56 -12.06 6.35
C ALA A 359 -6.49 -11.05 6.81
N TYR A 360 -6.91 -9.86 7.23
CA TYR A 360 -6.00 -8.83 7.71
C TYR A 360 -5.57 -9.05 9.17
N ARG A 361 -6.42 -9.67 9.99
CA ARG A 361 -6.02 -10.18 11.31
C ARG A 361 -4.96 -11.27 11.16
N TYR A 362 -5.11 -12.19 10.21
CA TYR A 362 -4.13 -13.23 9.93
C TYR A 362 -2.82 -12.68 9.36
N GLU A 363 -2.86 -11.65 8.52
CA GLU A 363 -1.66 -10.94 8.08
C GLU A 363 -0.89 -10.36 9.28
N ALA A 364 -1.58 -9.66 10.18
CA ALA A 364 -0.99 -9.09 11.39
C ALA A 364 -0.37 -10.17 12.28
N ALA A 365 -1.10 -11.25 12.59
CA ALA A 365 -0.62 -12.35 13.42
C ALA A 365 0.62 -13.02 12.81
N SER A 366 0.58 -13.31 11.50
CA SER A 366 1.71 -13.88 10.77
C SER A 366 2.95 -12.97 10.80
N LYS A 367 2.76 -11.65 10.74
CA LYS A 367 3.86 -10.69 10.85
C LYS A 367 4.52 -10.70 12.22
N ILE A 368 3.74 -10.82 13.30
CA ILE A 368 4.27 -10.95 14.65
C ILE A 368 5.09 -12.26 14.75
N LEU A 369 4.50 -13.39 14.37
CA LEU A 369 5.14 -14.70 14.45
C LEU A 369 6.49 -14.75 13.74
N ASN A 370 6.57 -14.17 12.53
CA ASN A 370 7.79 -14.18 11.73
C ASN A 370 8.87 -13.18 12.19
N ASN A 371 8.53 -12.23 13.08
CA ASN A 371 9.45 -11.16 13.51
C ASN A 371 9.55 -11.03 15.04
N ARG A 372 9.07 -12.02 15.80
CA ARG A 372 8.92 -12.00 17.27
C ARG A 372 10.18 -11.49 17.99
N GLU A 373 11.33 -12.10 17.72
CA GLU A 373 12.62 -11.70 18.31
C GLU A 373 12.98 -10.23 18.01
N ALA A 374 12.77 -9.78 16.77
CA ALA A 374 13.06 -8.41 16.37
C ALA A 374 12.10 -7.40 17.00
N ILE A 375 10.84 -7.77 17.19
CA ILE A 375 9.82 -6.93 17.87
C ILE A 375 10.20 -6.76 19.34
N VAL A 376 10.47 -7.86 20.05
CA VAL A 376 10.90 -7.82 21.46
C VAL A 376 12.17 -6.99 21.60
N SER A 377 13.17 -7.24 20.74
CA SER A 377 14.42 -6.50 20.76
C SER A 377 14.24 -5.01 20.48
N ASP A 378 13.26 -4.61 19.65
CA ASP A 378 12.98 -3.19 19.45
C ASP A 378 12.29 -2.60 20.68
N ILE A 379 11.25 -3.24 21.23
CA ILE A 379 10.48 -2.75 22.38
C ILE A 379 11.36 -2.48 23.60
N VAL A 380 12.33 -3.37 23.89
CA VAL A 380 13.21 -3.22 25.07
C VAL A 380 14.51 -2.45 24.77
N ASN A 381 14.68 -1.90 23.57
CA ASN A 381 15.92 -1.23 23.19
C ASN A 381 16.10 0.10 23.93
N SER A 382 16.92 0.13 24.98
CA SER A 382 17.20 1.33 25.77
C SER A 382 17.96 2.44 25.02
N ALA A 383 18.55 2.14 23.85
CA ALA A 383 19.29 3.10 23.03
C ALA A 383 18.90 3.01 21.54
N PRO A 384 17.65 3.37 21.18
CA PRO A 384 17.19 3.26 19.80
C PRO A 384 17.91 4.28 18.90
N LYS A 385 18.27 3.87 17.68
CA LYS A 385 18.94 4.74 16.69
C LYS A 385 18.00 5.81 16.08
N SER A 386 16.71 5.70 16.33
CA SER A 386 15.66 6.59 15.84
C SER A 386 14.44 6.49 16.75
N GLN A 387 13.61 7.55 16.79
CA GLN A 387 12.40 7.60 17.63
C GLN A 387 12.72 7.46 19.13
N ASP A 388 13.72 8.20 19.58
CA ASP A 388 14.14 8.35 20.98
C ASP A 388 13.06 8.95 21.90
N HIS A 389 12.13 9.71 21.35
CA HIS A 389 10.95 10.23 22.06
C HIS A 389 9.93 9.16 22.47
N ILE A 390 10.00 7.94 21.92
CA ILE A 390 9.12 6.83 22.35
C ILE A 390 9.76 6.16 23.57
N ALA A 391 9.10 6.29 24.73
CA ALA A 391 9.54 5.65 25.96
C ALA A 391 9.45 4.12 25.83
N ARG A 392 10.57 3.43 26.02
CA ARG A 392 10.69 1.97 25.88
C ARG A 392 10.73 1.27 27.23
N VAL A 393 10.61 -0.05 27.18
CA VAL A 393 10.69 -0.92 28.36
C VAL A 393 12.17 -1.22 28.65
N ASP A 394 12.54 -1.34 29.93
CA ASP A 394 13.91 -1.67 30.32
C ASP A 394 14.30 -3.08 29.85
N ASP A 395 15.54 -3.23 29.37
CA ASP A 395 16.10 -4.50 28.89
C ASP A 395 16.54 -5.42 30.04
N ILE A 396 15.56 -6.02 30.71
CA ILE A 396 15.77 -7.07 31.71
C ILE A 396 14.99 -8.32 31.34
N ARG A 397 15.45 -9.48 31.84
CA ARG A 397 14.86 -10.80 31.50
C ARG A 397 13.35 -10.83 31.72
N ASP A 398 12.91 -10.43 32.91
CA ASP A 398 11.49 -10.52 33.29
C ASP A 398 10.61 -9.61 32.41
N ASN A 399 11.12 -8.44 31.99
CA ASN A 399 10.42 -7.58 31.04
C ASN A 399 10.34 -8.20 29.64
N ARG A 400 11.40 -8.88 29.17
CA ARG A 400 11.34 -9.61 27.90
C ARG A 400 10.29 -10.71 27.95
N GLU A 401 10.23 -11.47 29.05
CA GLU A 401 9.19 -12.50 29.27
C GLU A 401 7.78 -11.89 29.21
N ALA A 402 7.57 -10.73 29.85
CA ALA A 402 6.32 -9.98 29.77
C ALA A 402 5.95 -9.57 28.33
N ILE A 403 6.92 -9.09 27.53
CA ILE A 403 6.68 -8.73 26.13
C ILE A 403 6.38 -9.98 25.28
N GLU A 404 7.02 -11.10 25.56
CA GLU A 404 6.76 -12.36 24.85
C GLU A 404 5.35 -12.89 25.12
N GLU A 405 4.89 -12.85 26.38
CA GLU A 405 3.51 -13.20 26.75
C GLU A 405 2.50 -12.22 26.12
N MET A 406 2.80 -10.92 26.13
CA MET A 406 1.99 -9.90 25.44
C MET A 406 1.80 -10.24 23.95
N LEU A 407 2.87 -10.65 23.25
CA LEU A 407 2.78 -11.01 21.83
C LEU A 407 1.91 -12.27 21.62
N GLU A 408 2.00 -13.26 22.50
CA GLU A 408 1.16 -14.46 22.45
C GLU A 408 -0.33 -14.13 22.62
N VAL A 409 -0.67 -13.30 23.59
CA VAL A 409 -2.04 -12.82 23.81
C VAL A 409 -2.55 -12.02 22.61
N VAL A 410 -1.73 -11.13 22.05
CA VAL A 410 -2.10 -10.36 20.85
C VAL A 410 -2.34 -11.27 19.65
N ILE A 411 -1.49 -12.28 19.43
CA ILE A 411 -1.69 -13.29 18.38
C ILE A 411 -2.98 -14.05 18.61
N PHE A 412 -3.23 -14.52 19.84
CA PHE A 412 -4.46 -15.22 20.19
C PHE A 412 -5.70 -14.38 19.86
N LYS A 413 -5.74 -13.11 20.29
CA LYS A 413 -6.84 -12.20 19.99
C LYS A 413 -7.04 -12.01 18.49
N LEU A 414 -5.95 -11.82 17.72
CA LEU A 414 -6.02 -11.68 16.27
C LEU A 414 -6.59 -12.93 15.59
N LEU A 415 -6.20 -14.12 16.03
CA LEU A 415 -6.61 -15.37 15.40
C LEU A 415 -8.01 -15.85 15.84
N MET A 416 -8.39 -15.58 17.10
CA MET A 416 -9.52 -16.23 17.75
C MET A 416 -10.72 -15.31 18.02
N SER A 417 -10.68 -14.04 17.58
CA SER A 417 -11.73 -13.03 17.91
C SER A 417 -13.15 -13.40 17.50
N ASP A 418 -13.34 -14.33 16.57
CA ASP A 418 -14.66 -14.69 16.03
C ASP A 418 -15.24 -15.94 16.69
N LEU A 419 -14.43 -16.65 17.48
CA LEU A 419 -14.88 -17.81 18.21
C LEU A 419 -15.64 -17.31 19.43
N THR A 420 -16.79 -17.94 19.67
CA THR A 420 -17.60 -17.70 20.87
C THR A 420 -17.73 -19.03 21.59
N GLY A 421 -16.96 -19.19 22.68
CA GLY A 421 -17.13 -20.30 23.62
C GLY A 421 -15.81 -20.97 24.01
N GLY A 422 -15.23 -20.52 25.11
CA GLY A 422 -14.06 -21.11 25.78
C GLY A 422 -13.62 -20.25 26.97
N ASN A 423 -12.52 -20.61 27.65
CA ASN A 423 -11.86 -19.77 28.67
C ASN A 423 -11.14 -18.54 28.03
N GLU A 424 -11.76 -17.90 27.04
CA GLU A 424 -11.21 -16.76 26.29
C GLU A 424 -10.88 -15.56 27.19
N GLU A 425 -11.60 -15.41 28.31
CA GLU A 425 -11.30 -14.39 29.32
C GLU A 425 -9.97 -14.64 30.05
N GLU A 426 -9.51 -15.89 30.13
CA GLU A 426 -8.30 -16.30 30.84
C GLU A 426 -7.10 -16.42 29.88
N GLU A 427 -7.28 -17.04 28.70
CA GLU A 427 -6.24 -17.16 27.66
C GLU A 427 -6.01 -15.85 26.88
N GLY A 428 -6.97 -14.93 26.91
CA GLY A 428 -6.90 -13.62 26.26
C GLY A 428 -6.32 -12.50 27.14
N ARG A 429 -5.68 -12.84 28.27
CA ARG A 429 -5.09 -11.89 29.21
C ARG A 429 -3.63 -12.25 29.51
N VAL A 430 -2.84 -11.20 29.72
CA VAL A 430 -1.48 -11.36 30.24
C VAL A 430 -1.56 -11.60 31.75
N SER A 431 -0.64 -12.39 32.28
CA SER A 431 -0.47 -12.64 33.71
C SER A 431 -0.38 -11.33 34.51
N ASP A 432 -1.01 -11.29 35.67
CA ASP A 432 -1.10 -10.08 36.51
C ASP A 432 0.28 -9.48 36.86
N ILE A 433 1.30 -10.35 36.99
CA ILE A 433 2.68 -9.94 37.28
C ILE A 433 3.32 -9.16 36.13
N TYR A 434 2.87 -9.38 34.89
CA TYR A 434 3.42 -8.78 33.68
C TYR A 434 2.50 -7.72 33.05
N ALA A 435 1.24 -7.62 33.49
CA ALA A 435 0.23 -6.74 32.89
C ALA A 435 0.71 -5.29 32.66
N ALA A 436 1.39 -4.67 33.64
CA ALA A 436 1.89 -3.31 33.50
C ALA A 436 2.96 -3.16 32.39
N ILE A 437 3.91 -4.11 32.32
CA ILE A 437 4.98 -4.10 31.33
C ILE A 437 4.45 -4.48 29.95
N ALA A 438 3.53 -5.44 29.88
CA ALA A 438 2.85 -5.82 28.65
C ALA A 438 2.05 -4.65 28.06
N ARG A 439 1.31 -3.91 28.89
CA ARG A 439 0.59 -2.71 28.44
C ARG A 439 1.54 -1.65 27.88
N GLN A 440 2.63 -1.37 28.59
CA GLN A 440 3.65 -0.44 28.10
C GLN A 440 4.28 -0.92 26.77
N GLY A 441 4.60 -2.20 26.66
CA GLY A 441 5.11 -2.80 25.42
C GLY A 441 4.12 -2.71 24.26
N ALA A 442 2.83 -2.90 24.54
CA ALA A 442 1.77 -2.83 23.55
C ALA A 442 1.59 -1.40 23.03
N GLU A 443 1.65 -0.40 23.92
CA GLU A 443 1.64 1.02 23.57
C GLU A 443 2.83 1.40 22.69
N VAL A 444 4.05 0.97 23.05
CA VAL A 444 5.26 1.16 22.24
C VAL A 444 5.06 0.57 20.85
N MET A 445 4.61 -0.68 20.78
CA MET A 445 4.40 -1.38 19.52
C MET A 445 3.32 -0.69 18.66
N ALA A 446 2.20 -0.28 19.24
CA ALA A 446 1.11 0.39 18.53
C ALA A 446 1.56 1.69 17.86
N GLN A 447 2.42 2.47 18.53
CA GLN A 447 3.04 3.69 17.98
C GLN A 447 4.08 3.40 16.88
N ARG A 448 4.67 2.20 16.90
CA ARG A 448 5.77 1.80 16.00
C ARG A 448 5.31 1.17 14.69
N VAL A 449 4.11 0.57 14.69
CA VAL A 449 3.47 -0.02 13.51
C VAL A 449 3.30 1.03 12.42
N CYS A 450 3.74 0.71 11.20
CA CYS A 450 3.61 1.57 10.04
C CYS A 450 3.04 0.80 8.83
N ALA A 451 1.95 1.31 8.27
CA ALA A 451 1.43 0.90 6.97
C ALA A 451 1.94 1.88 5.88
N PRO A 452 2.35 1.41 4.70
CA PRO A 452 2.39 0.01 4.22
C PRO A 452 3.69 -0.74 4.56
N ARG A 453 4.59 -0.15 5.36
CA ARG A 453 5.96 -0.64 5.61
C ARG A 453 5.97 -2.07 6.15
N ASP A 454 5.26 -2.28 7.24
CA ASP A 454 5.30 -3.50 8.03
C ASP A 454 4.24 -4.49 7.52
N MET A 455 3.05 -3.97 7.19
CA MET A 455 1.86 -4.69 6.72
C MET A 455 0.89 -3.74 5.99
N SER A 456 -0.20 -4.28 5.45
CA SER A 456 -1.29 -3.48 4.87
C SER A 456 -1.96 -2.55 5.90
N ALA A 457 -2.56 -1.45 5.43
CA ALA A 457 -3.32 -0.52 6.28
C ALA A 457 -4.42 -1.20 7.14
N PRO A 458 -5.29 -2.08 6.60
CA PRO A 458 -6.27 -2.78 7.42
C PRO A 458 -5.65 -3.77 8.41
N ALA A 459 -4.52 -4.43 8.08
CA ALA A 459 -3.81 -5.27 9.03
C ALA A 459 -3.17 -4.46 10.17
N ALA A 460 -2.63 -3.27 9.85
CA ALA A 460 -2.11 -2.35 10.86
C ALA A 460 -3.21 -1.86 11.81
N LYS A 461 -4.43 -1.60 11.29
CA LYS A 461 -5.60 -1.30 12.13
C LYS A 461 -5.92 -2.47 13.06
N ALA A 462 -6.04 -3.68 12.54
CA ALA A 462 -6.33 -4.89 13.33
C ALA A 462 -5.29 -5.11 14.44
N LEU A 463 -4.00 -4.96 14.11
CA LEU A 463 -2.92 -5.07 15.08
C LEU A 463 -3.03 -4.01 16.19
N ARG A 464 -3.29 -2.75 15.85
CA ARG A 464 -3.45 -1.69 16.87
C ARG A 464 -4.63 -1.94 17.79
N VAL A 465 -5.78 -2.38 17.25
CA VAL A 465 -6.94 -2.75 18.07
C VAL A 465 -6.58 -3.88 19.04
N ALA A 466 -5.91 -4.93 18.56
CA ALA A 466 -5.48 -6.04 19.42
C ALA A 466 -4.49 -5.58 20.52
N LEU A 467 -3.49 -4.76 20.17
CA LEU A 467 -2.51 -4.22 21.11
C LEU A 467 -3.16 -3.35 22.18
N LEU A 468 -4.06 -2.45 21.79
CA LEU A 468 -4.74 -1.54 22.71
C LEU A 468 -5.74 -2.23 23.63
N SER A 469 -6.07 -3.50 23.35
CA SER A 469 -6.92 -4.36 24.18
C SER A 469 -6.13 -5.21 25.19
N VAL A 470 -4.79 -5.12 25.20
CA VAL A 470 -3.95 -5.77 26.21
C VAL A 470 -4.18 -5.06 27.55
N CYS A 471 -4.86 -5.76 28.46
CA CYS A 471 -5.10 -5.30 29.83
C CYS A 471 -3.85 -5.42 30.68
#